data_AF-A0A1H0LKN8-F1
#
_entry.id   AF-A0A1H0LKN8-F1
#
_cell.length_a   1.000
_cell.length_b   1.000
_cell.length_c   1.000
_cell.angle_alpha   90.00
_cell.angle_beta   90.00
_cell.angle_gamma   90.00
#
_symmetry.space_group_name_H-M   'P 1'
#
loop_
_entity.id
_entity.type
_entity.pdbx_description
1 polymer ?
#
loop_
_entity_poly.entity_id
_entity_poly.type
_entity_poly.pdbx_seq_one_letter_code
_entity_poly.pdbx_strand_id
1 'polypeptide(L)'
;MHADPEGMPVEIRPHEAEVIAFAYHRAARGDAWAALVAAISDALADLEAAELRVARQARLISWGYARGQTGADTISMIACPDRPLHALSDPEIGEAIV
;
A
#
# COMPACT_ATOMS: atom_id res chain seq x y z
N MET A 1 -34.73 20.35 -33.63
CA MET A 1 -35.61 19.74 -32.61
C MET A 1 -35.48 18.23 -32.71
N HIS A 2 -34.54 17.63 -31.98
CA HIS A 2 -34.59 16.20 -31.71
C HIS A 2 -35.33 16.04 -30.38
N ALA A 3 -36.53 15.46 -30.44
CA ALA A 3 -37.19 14.93 -29.26
C ALA A 3 -36.33 13.77 -28.78
N ASP A 4 -35.81 13.87 -27.56
CA ASP A 4 -35.25 12.75 -26.82
C ASP A 4 -36.42 11.86 -26.38
N PRO A 5 -36.59 10.65 -26.94
CA PRO A 5 -37.61 9.73 -26.50
C PRO A 5 -37.04 8.89 -25.36
N GLU A 6 -37.86 8.66 -24.34
CA GLU A 6 -37.60 7.69 -23.28
C GLU A 6 -36.66 8.15 -22.16
N GLY A 7 -37.12 9.17 -21.43
CA GLY A 7 -36.96 9.17 -19.98
C GLY A 7 -37.70 7.97 -19.37
N MET A 8 -37.13 6.77 -19.56
CA MET A 8 -37.55 5.59 -18.82
C MET A 8 -37.43 5.94 -17.34
N PRO A 9 -38.46 5.70 -16.51
CA PRO A 9 -38.28 5.79 -15.07
C PRO A 9 -37.16 4.82 -14.73
N VAL A 10 -36.01 5.36 -14.32
CA VAL A 10 -34.96 4.54 -13.71
C VAL A 10 -35.64 3.89 -12.53
N GLU A 11 -36.00 2.61 -12.65
CA GLU A 11 -36.37 1.80 -11.52
C GLU A 11 -35.17 1.80 -10.60
N ILE A 12 -35.17 2.69 -9.62
CA ILE A 12 -34.19 2.74 -8.56
C ILE A 12 -34.42 1.46 -7.77
N ARG A 13 -33.75 0.38 -8.19
CA ARG A 13 -33.42 -0.74 -7.32
C ARG A 13 -32.92 -0.08 -6.03
N PRO A 14 -33.43 -0.43 -4.85
CA PRO A 14 -32.95 0.20 -3.62
C PRO A 14 -31.43 0.14 -3.68
N HIS A 15 -30.81 1.32 -3.78
CA HIS A 15 -29.37 1.41 -3.89
C HIS A 15 -28.82 0.63 -2.70
N GLU A 16 -27.72 -0.11 -2.83
CA GLU A 16 -27.18 -0.98 -1.78
C GLU A 16 -27.17 -0.31 -0.38
N ALA A 17 -26.92 1.00 -0.36
CA ALA A 17 -27.04 1.86 0.82
C ALA A 17 -28.44 1.88 1.48
N GLU A 18 -29.53 1.90 0.72
CA GLU A 18 -30.91 1.84 1.24
C GLU A 18 -31.21 0.49 1.89
N VAL A 19 -30.71 -0.60 1.32
CA VAL A 19 -30.85 -1.95 1.90
C VAL A 19 -30.10 -2.02 3.24
N ILE A 20 -28.88 -1.48 3.28
CA ILE A 20 -28.07 -1.39 4.50
C ILE A 20 -28.76 -0.49 5.54
N ALA A 21 -29.21 0.70 5.15
CA ALA A 21 -29.92 1.63 6.03
C ALA A 21 -31.20 0.99 6.60
N PHE A 22 -31.96 0.26 5.79
CA PHE A 22 -33.14 -0.45 6.24
C PHE A 22 -32.80 -1.57 7.24
N ALA A 23 -31.70 -2.29 7.04
CA ALA A 23 -31.24 -3.31 7.99
C ALA A 23 -30.91 -2.69 9.37
N TYR A 24 -30.20 -1.56 9.39
CA TYR A 24 -29.91 -0.82 10.61
C TYR A 24 -31.17 -0.27 11.28
N HIS A 25 -32.08 0.31 10.52
CA HIS A 25 -33.37 0.81 11.02
C HIS A 25 -34.21 -0.32 11.65
N ARG A 26 -34.22 -1.49 11.01
CA ARG A 26 -34.88 -2.69 11.55
C ARG A 26 -34.21 -3.18 12.83
N ALA A 27 -32.88 -3.19 12.89
CA ALA A 27 -32.12 -3.59 14.08
C ALA A 27 -32.39 -2.64 15.26
N ALA A 28 -32.52 -1.34 14.99
CA ALA A 28 -32.88 -0.31 15.96
C ALA A 28 -34.39 -0.24 16.29
N ARG A 29 -35.19 -1.20 15.82
CA ARG A 29 -36.66 -1.24 16.05
C ARG A 29 -37.39 0.04 15.64
N GLY A 30 -36.90 0.70 14.58
CA GLY A 30 -37.49 1.93 14.06
C GLY A 30 -36.94 3.23 14.66
N ASP A 31 -35.97 3.16 15.58
CA ASP A 31 -35.24 4.33 16.03
C ASP A 31 -34.20 4.74 14.97
N ALA A 32 -34.57 5.73 14.14
CA ALA A 32 -33.74 6.22 13.07
C ALA A 32 -32.42 6.86 13.55
N TRP A 33 -32.42 7.49 14.73
CA TRP A 33 -31.20 8.10 15.28
C TRP A 33 -30.24 7.01 15.76
N ALA A 34 -30.73 6.02 16.51
CA ALA A 34 -29.92 4.89 16.94
C ALA A 34 -29.39 4.07 15.74
N ALA A 35 -30.20 3.88 14.70
CA ALA A 35 -29.77 3.22 13.46
C ALA A 35 -28.63 3.96 12.77
N LEU A 36 -28.73 5.29 12.66
CA LEU A 36 -27.69 6.12 12.04
C LEU A 36 -26.39 6.09 12.85
N VAL A 37 -26.46 6.23 14.17
CA VAL A 37 -25.30 6.15 15.07
C VAL A 37 -24.62 4.79 14.94
N ALA A 38 -25.39 3.71 14.88
CA ALA A 38 -24.86 2.35 14.71
C ALA A 38 -24.16 2.17 13.35
N ALA A 39 -24.78 2.61 12.26
CA ALA A 39 -24.20 2.52 10.92
C ALA A 39 -22.89 3.33 10.78
N ILE A 40 -22.83 4.53 11.35
CA ILE A 40 -21.61 5.36 11.35
C ILE A 40 -20.53 4.71 12.21
N SER A 41 -20.88 4.15 13.36
CA SER A 41 -19.93 3.50 14.26
C SER A 41 -19.28 2.28 13.60
N ASP A 42 -20.08 1.47 12.89
CA ASP A 42 -19.60 0.33 12.11
C ASP A 42 -18.67 0.78 10.96
N ALA A 43 -19.06 1.82 10.22
CA ALA A 43 -18.23 2.37 9.15
C ALA A 43 -16.87 2.92 9.64
N LEU A 44 -16.84 3.54 10.82
CA LEU A 44 -15.59 4.01 11.44
C LEU A 44 -14.71 2.85 11.91
N ALA A 45 -15.30 1.77 12.44
CA ALA A 45 -14.57 0.56 12.81
C ALA A 45 -13.97 -0.13 11.57
N ASP A 46 -14.72 -0.16 10.46
CA ASP A 46 -14.23 -0.67 9.18
C ASP A 46 -13.06 0.17 8.62
N LEU A 47 -13.13 1.49 8.76
CA LEU A 47 -12.05 2.41 8.41
C LEU A 47 -10.79 2.13 9.25
N GLU A 48 -10.92 2.05 10.57
CA GLU A 48 -9.79 1.72 11.46
C GLU A 48 -9.19 0.35 11.11
N ALA A 49 -10.03 -0.66 10.86
CA ALA A 49 -9.57 -1.98 10.44
C ALA A 49 -8.83 -1.94 9.10
N ALA A 50 -9.28 -1.10 8.15
CA ALA A 50 -8.61 -0.89 6.87
C ALA A 50 -7.26 -0.18 7.04
N GLU A 51 -7.20 0.88 7.83
CA GLU A 51 -5.96 1.59 8.14
C GLU A 51 -4.94 0.68 8.82
N LEU A 52 -5.37 -0.14 9.77
CA LEU A 52 -4.52 -1.14 10.42
C LEU A 52 -4.01 -2.19 9.42
N ARG A 53 -4.84 -2.63 8.46
CA ARG A 53 -4.40 -3.53 7.38
C ARG A 53 -3.33 -2.88 6.52
N VAL A 54 -3.53 -1.63 6.10
CA VAL A 54 -2.56 -0.87 5.30
C VAL A 54 -1.26 -0.65 6.06
N ALA A 55 -1.33 -0.26 7.34
CA ALA A 55 -0.15 -0.08 8.18
C ALA A 55 0.65 -1.38 8.35
N ARG A 56 -0.03 -2.52 8.54
CA ARG A 56 0.62 -3.83 8.58
C ARG A 56 1.27 -4.20 7.24
N GLN A 57 0.60 -3.93 6.12
CA GLN A 57 1.16 -4.18 4.78
C GLN A 57 2.38 -3.29 4.51
N ALA A 58 2.32 -2.00 4.85
CA ALA A 58 3.45 -1.08 4.73
C ALA A 58 4.66 -1.53 5.57
N ARG A 59 4.42 -2.04 6.79
CA ARG A 59 5.48 -2.60 7.65
C ARG A 59 6.12 -3.85 7.04
N LEU A 60 5.32 -4.75 6.47
CA LEU A 60 5.83 -5.95 5.79
C LEU A 60 6.64 -5.58 4.54
N ILE A 61 6.21 -4.56 3.78
CA ILE A 61 6.96 -4.03 2.63
C ILE A 61 8.29 -3.41 3.08
N SER A 62 8.28 -2.60 4.14
CA SER A 62 9.49 -2.01 4.71
C SER A 62 10.48 -3.09 5.19
N TRP A 63 9.99 -4.14 5.86
CA TRP A 63 10.83 -5.27 6.29
C TRP A 63 11.37 -6.08 5.11
N GLY A 64 10.58 -6.24 4.04
CA GLY A 64 11.03 -6.84 2.79
C GLY A 64 12.10 -6.01 2.09
N TYR A 65 11.91 -4.69 2.02
CA TYR A 65 12.87 -3.74 1.45
C TYR A 65 14.18 -3.70 2.27
N ALA A 66 14.09 -3.67 3.60
CA ALA A 66 15.25 -3.71 4.50
C ALA A 66 16.02 -5.04 4.40
N ARG A 67 15.33 -6.17 4.23
CA ARG A 67 15.98 -7.47 3.92
C ARG A 67 16.59 -7.51 2.53
N GLY A 68 15.97 -6.87 1.54
CA GLY A 68 16.53 -6.73 0.20
C GLY A 68 17.84 -5.95 0.21
N GLN A 69 17.92 -4.86 0.97
CA GLN A 69 19.16 -4.08 1.13
C GLN A 69 20.22 -4.82 1.94
N THR A 70 19.88 -5.37 3.10
CA THR A 70 20.87 -6.12 3.90
C THR A 70 21.36 -7.39 3.20
N GLY A 71 20.51 -8.04 2.40
CA GLY A 71 20.87 -9.17 1.55
C GLY A 71 21.74 -8.76 0.35
N ALA A 72 21.45 -7.63 -0.29
CA ALA A 72 22.29 -7.06 -1.35
C ALA A 72 23.65 -6.59 -0.81
N ASP A 73 23.70 -6.02 0.40
CA ASP A 73 24.92 -5.62 1.09
C ASP A 73 25.77 -6.84 1.49
N THR A 74 25.13 -7.94 1.93
CA THR A 74 25.85 -9.20 2.21
C THR A 74 26.33 -9.90 0.94
N ILE A 75 25.55 -9.87 -0.16
CA ILE A 75 26.01 -10.39 -1.46
C ILE A 75 27.15 -9.51 -2.03
N SER A 76 27.09 -8.20 -1.83
CA SER A 76 28.16 -7.25 -2.19
C SER A 76 29.46 -7.50 -1.40
N MET A 77 29.35 -7.87 -0.12
CA MET A 77 30.52 -8.27 0.70
C MET A 77 31.12 -9.63 0.32
N ILE A 78 30.37 -10.53 -0.31
CA ILE A 78 30.90 -11.81 -0.82
C ILE A 78 31.59 -11.61 -2.19
N ALA A 79 31.28 -10.54 -2.92
CA ALA A 79 31.77 -10.27 -4.27
C ALA A 79 33.13 -9.53 -4.35
N CYS A 80 33.90 -9.43 -3.27
CA CYS A 80 35.26 -8.87 -3.33
C CYS A 80 36.28 -9.70 -2.54
N PRO A 81 36.81 -10.79 -3.12
CA PRO A 81 38.11 -11.30 -2.72
C PRO A 81 39.19 -10.50 -3.46
N ASP A 82 40.08 -9.90 -2.67
CA ASP A 82 41.42 -9.44 -3.04
C ASP A 82 41.57 -8.18 -3.92
N ARG A 83 41.61 -7.03 -3.24
CA ARG A 83 42.39 -5.89 -3.71
C ARG A 83 43.64 -5.75 -2.84
N PRO A 84 44.85 -6.12 -3.31
CA PRO A 84 46.03 -6.02 -2.48
C PRO A 84 46.46 -4.56 -2.31
N LEU A 85 46.66 -4.19 -1.05
CA LEU A 85 47.28 -2.97 -0.55
C LEU A 85 48.80 -3.06 -0.76
N HIS A 86 49.35 -2.64 -1.89
CA HIS A 86 50.77 -2.21 -1.94
C HIS A 86 50.96 -1.15 -3.04
N ALA A 87 50.79 0.11 -2.66
CA ALA A 87 51.54 1.21 -3.25
C ALA A 87 52.78 1.39 -2.38
N LEU A 88 53.98 1.21 -2.94
CA LEU A 88 55.23 1.83 -2.50
C LEU A 88 56.30 1.58 -3.56
N SER A 89 56.91 2.69 -4.00
CA SER A 89 58.17 2.80 -4.74
C SER A 89 58.15 2.52 -6.25
N ASP A 90 57.88 3.57 -7.02
CA ASP A 90 58.82 3.92 -8.10
C ASP A 90 60.18 4.22 -7.46
N PRO A 91 61.27 3.67 -8.01
CA PRO A 91 62.15 4.53 -8.77
C PRO A 91 62.71 3.89 -10.05
N GLU A 92 62.81 4.74 -11.08
CA GLU A 92 63.79 4.74 -12.17
C GLU A 92 64.29 3.39 -12.71
N ILE A 93 63.77 3.00 -13.88
CA ILE A 93 64.57 2.25 -14.86
C ILE A 93 64.96 3.21 -15.97
N GLY A 94 66.18 3.71 -15.90
CA GLY A 94 66.93 4.06 -17.10
C GLY A 94 67.49 2.78 -17.71
N GLU A 95 67.23 2.55 -19.00
CA GLU A 95 68.25 2.24 -19.99
C GLU A 95 67.63 2.09 -21.39
N ALA A 96 68.32 2.70 -22.35
CA ALA A 96 68.53 2.35 -23.75
C ALA A 96 67.50 1.47 -24.48
N ILE A 97 67.13 1.89 -25.71
CA ILE A 97 67.40 1.17 -26.98
C ILE A 97 66.74 1.93 -28.15
N VAL A 98 67.61 2.35 -29.08
CA VAL A 98 67.44 2.77 -30.50
C VAL A 98 66.85 4.15 -30.79
#